data_AF-A0A942KZD1-F1
#
_entry.id   AF-A0A942KZD1-F1
#
_cell.length_a   1.000
_cell.length_b   1.000
_cell.length_c   1.000
_cell.angle_alpha   90.00
_cell.angle_beta   90.00
_cell.angle_gamma   90.00
#
_symmetry.space_group_name_H-M   'P 1'
#
loop_
_entity.id
_entity.type
_entity.pdbx_description
1 polymer ?
#
loop_
_entity_poly.entity_id
_entity_poly.type
_entity_poly.pdbx_seq_one_letter_code
_entity_poly.pdbx_strand_id
1 'polypeptide(L)'
;MSHKATLWAIEQRGLKPTTKIVLWHLCDRFNPDFGCFPSQARLAEDCEISRSTLNDHLDRLEAARLLRRVPRVDPVTKRQMPTRYILGFEDGGTPHDPEPCPESGHGDWPVSGGEAFAPGTDNPADPSPEIGHGNPPKAVSGFCPEPCPENAESRVRNPDTNLVREPLSKPVKEEEGAQACAAISDQFFGEVLAALGLDATALPSWWQGWPPRLHVQRWRDELGLTEAEIVAAAEASRQEHPEPPDGPKALDRAMQRAAQRKVEDAGRKRRKPKAEAAPATKAITDLPAFYANLINADGYLPVSAISNTMRDAMLARGLVTPERLRLRGVR
;
A
#
# COMPACT_ATOMS: atom_id res chain seq x y z
N MET A 1 -12.89 14.49 1.98
CA MET A 1 -14.32 14.53 1.68
C MET A 1 -14.73 15.98 1.47
N SER A 2 -15.15 16.34 0.26
CA SER A 2 -15.72 17.66 -0.01
C SER A 2 -17.25 17.59 0.12
N HIS A 3 -17.80 18.09 1.24
CA HIS A 3 -19.25 18.11 1.48
C HIS A 3 -20.03 18.84 0.38
N LYS A 4 -19.42 19.86 -0.24
CA LYS A 4 -20.03 20.62 -1.33
C LYS A 4 -20.17 19.78 -2.60
N ALA A 5 -19.16 18.96 -2.92
CA ALA A 5 -19.18 18.11 -4.12
C ALA A 5 -20.19 16.97 -3.98
N THR A 6 -20.30 16.35 -2.80
CA THR A 6 -21.25 15.27 -2.56
C THR A 6 -22.69 15.75 -2.54
N LEU A 7 -22.97 16.95 -2.03
CA LEU A 7 -24.29 17.59 -2.14
C LEU A 7 -24.66 17.86 -3.61
N TRP A 8 -23.73 18.38 -4.41
CA TRP A 8 -23.95 18.57 -5.84
C TRP A 8 -24.30 17.26 -6.58
N ALA A 9 -23.64 16.15 -6.22
CA ALA A 9 -23.96 14.83 -6.79
C ALA A 9 -25.38 14.37 -6.42
N ILE A 10 -25.85 14.69 -5.21
CA ILE A 10 -27.21 14.38 -4.76
C ILE A 10 -28.22 15.18 -5.57
N GLU A 11 -27.96 16.46 -5.85
CA GLU A 11 -28.84 17.33 -6.63
C GLU A 11 -29.11 16.79 -8.03
N GLN A 12 -28.13 16.15 -8.68
CA GLN A 12 -28.29 15.60 -10.04
C GLN A 12 -29.44 14.59 -10.14
N ARG A 13 -30.30 14.78 -11.15
CA ARG A 13 -31.50 13.98 -11.45
C ARG A 13 -31.36 13.26 -12.79
N GLY A 14 -32.18 12.24 -13.03
CA GLY A 14 -32.20 11.51 -14.31
C GLY A 14 -31.10 10.45 -14.48
N LEU A 15 -30.26 10.22 -13.48
CA LEU A 15 -29.21 9.20 -13.50
C LEU A 15 -29.74 7.85 -13.00
N LYS A 16 -29.28 6.75 -13.60
CA LYS A 16 -29.48 5.40 -13.04
C LYS A 16 -28.83 5.30 -11.65
N PRO A 17 -29.38 4.50 -10.73
CA PRO A 17 -28.86 4.40 -9.35
C PRO A 17 -27.34 4.15 -9.29
N THR A 18 -26.84 3.17 -10.04
CA THR A 18 -25.40 2.85 -10.08
C THR A 18 -24.56 3.99 -10.67
N THR A 19 -25.07 4.70 -11.70
CA THR A 19 -24.39 5.87 -12.27
C THR A 19 -24.28 7.01 -11.26
N LYS A 20 -25.31 7.16 -10.41
CA LYS A 20 -25.33 8.13 -9.33
C LYS A 20 -24.36 7.77 -8.20
N ILE A 21 -24.22 6.48 -7.89
CA ILE A 21 -23.20 5.98 -6.95
C ILE A 21 -21.79 6.29 -7.44
N VAL A 22 -21.49 6.02 -8.72
CA VAL A 22 -20.18 6.35 -9.33
C VAL A 22 -19.89 7.86 -9.22
N LEU A 23 -20.87 8.71 -9.54
CA LEU A 23 -20.72 10.16 -9.41
C LEU A 23 -20.47 10.59 -7.96
N TRP A 24 -21.18 9.97 -7.01
CA TRP A 24 -21.03 10.26 -5.59
C TRP A 24 -19.64 9.91 -5.06
N HIS A 25 -19.09 8.73 -5.40
CA HIS A 25 -17.72 8.36 -5.02
C HIS A 25 -16.65 9.26 -5.65
N LEU A 26 -16.86 9.70 -6.90
CA LEU A 26 -15.99 10.69 -7.53
C LEU A 26 -16.01 12.03 -6.78
N CYS A 27 -17.18 12.46 -6.33
CA CYS A 27 -17.34 13.71 -5.56
C CYS A 27 -16.79 13.61 -4.14
N ASP A 28 -16.91 12.46 -3.49
CA ASP A 28 -16.35 12.24 -2.16
C ASP A 28 -14.81 12.38 -2.15
N ARG A 29 -14.20 11.88 -3.22
CA ARG A 29 -12.75 11.91 -3.46
C ARG A 29 -12.24 13.23 -4.06
N PHE A 30 -13.12 14.18 -4.36
CA PHE A 30 -12.74 15.46 -4.90
C PHE A 30 -12.00 16.32 -3.86
N ASN A 31 -10.86 16.88 -4.28
CA ASN A 31 -10.11 17.87 -3.52
C ASN A 31 -10.08 19.20 -4.31
N PRO A 32 -10.49 20.35 -3.72
CA PRO A 32 -10.47 21.64 -4.41
C PRO A 32 -9.09 22.07 -4.95
N ASP A 33 -8.02 21.75 -4.22
CA ASP A 33 -6.67 22.24 -4.57
C ASP A 33 -5.99 21.36 -5.61
N PHE A 34 -6.22 20.03 -5.51
CA PHE A 34 -5.51 19.06 -6.33
C PHE A 34 -6.38 18.51 -7.46
N GLY A 35 -7.69 18.36 -7.27
CA GLY A 35 -8.63 17.71 -8.19
C GLY A 35 -9.01 16.28 -7.79
N CYS A 36 -9.62 15.53 -8.72
CA CYS A 36 -10.04 14.14 -8.52
C CYS A 36 -9.24 13.17 -9.42
N PHE A 37 -8.53 12.21 -8.81
CA PHE A 37 -7.68 11.24 -9.51
C PHE A 37 -7.74 9.79 -8.98
N PRO A 38 -8.92 9.21 -8.70
CA PRO A 38 -9.01 7.80 -8.33
C PRO A 38 -8.52 6.90 -9.47
N SER A 39 -7.83 5.80 -9.14
CA SER A 39 -7.60 4.73 -10.10
C SER A 39 -8.93 4.05 -10.44
N GLN A 40 -9.11 3.63 -11.69
CA GLN A 40 -10.34 2.93 -12.10
C GLN A 40 -10.57 1.63 -11.31
N ALA A 41 -9.50 0.92 -10.96
CA ALA A 41 -9.61 -0.30 -10.14
C ALA A 41 -10.22 0.00 -8.77
N ARG A 42 -9.76 1.08 -8.12
CA ARG A 42 -10.27 1.51 -6.82
C ARG A 42 -11.69 2.07 -6.91
N LEU A 43 -12.00 2.81 -7.97
CA LEU A 43 -13.35 3.32 -8.19
C LEU A 43 -14.35 2.19 -8.46
N ALA A 44 -13.94 1.14 -9.17
CA ALA A 44 -14.75 -0.05 -9.43
C ALA A 44 -15.04 -0.83 -8.14
N GLU A 45 -14.03 -0.99 -7.29
CA GLU A 45 -14.15 -1.60 -5.96
C GLU A 45 -15.08 -0.79 -5.05
N ASP A 46 -14.90 0.53 -4.97
CA ASP A 46 -15.76 1.41 -4.15
C ASP A 46 -17.24 1.34 -4.58
N CYS A 47 -17.49 1.19 -5.89
CA CYS A 47 -18.84 1.13 -6.46
C CYS A 47 -19.40 -0.31 -6.55
N GLU A 48 -18.63 -1.31 -6.11
CA GLU A 48 -18.97 -2.75 -6.19
C GLU A 48 -19.40 -3.21 -7.60
N ILE A 49 -18.71 -2.73 -8.63
CA ILE A 49 -18.99 -3.08 -10.03
C ILE A 49 -17.71 -3.50 -10.76
N SER A 50 -17.88 -4.25 -11.86
CA SER A 50 -16.74 -4.57 -12.72
C SER A 50 -16.19 -3.32 -13.42
N ARG A 51 -14.93 -3.38 -13.86
CA ARG A 51 -14.29 -2.28 -14.61
C ARG A 51 -15.00 -1.99 -15.94
N SER A 52 -15.55 -3.00 -16.61
CA SER A 52 -16.32 -2.82 -17.83
C SER A 52 -17.61 -2.05 -17.56
N THR A 53 -18.36 -2.44 -16.54
CA THR A 53 -19.59 -1.74 -16.12
C THR A 53 -19.29 -0.32 -15.63
N LEU A 54 -18.16 -0.12 -14.95
CA LEU A 54 -17.71 1.21 -14.56
C LEU A 54 -17.48 2.10 -15.79
N ASN A 55 -16.83 1.61 -16.83
CA ASN A 55 -16.62 2.38 -18.06
C ASN A 55 -17.95 2.79 -18.70
N ASP A 56 -18.93 1.87 -18.81
CA ASP A 56 -20.27 2.20 -19.32
C ASP A 56 -20.95 3.32 -18.51
N HIS A 57 -20.73 3.35 -17.19
CA HIS A 57 -21.26 4.40 -16.32
C HIS A 57 -20.50 5.72 -16.43
N LEU A 58 -19.17 5.68 -16.61
CA LEU A 58 -18.36 6.86 -16.88
C LEU A 58 -18.75 7.49 -18.22
N ASP A 59 -18.98 6.69 -19.26
CA ASP A 59 -19.41 7.16 -20.58
C ASP A 59 -20.78 7.85 -20.51
N ARG A 60 -21.70 7.32 -19.68
CA ARG A 60 -23.00 7.96 -19.41
C ARG A 60 -22.85 9.28 -18.66
N LEU A 61 -21.91 9.38 -17.72
CA LEU A 61 -21.64 10.64 -17.00
C LEU A 61 -21.02 11.70 -17.91
N GLU A 62 -20.16 11.30 -18.86
CA GLU A 62 -19.61 12.18 -19.89
C GLU A 62 -20.68 12.63 -20.88
N ALA A 63 -21.54 11.72 -21.34
CA ALA A 63 -22.68 12.07 -22.20
C ALA A 63 -23.66 13.04 -21.51
N ALA A 64 -23.81 12.91 -20.18
CA ALA A 64 -24.59 13.84 -19.36
C ALA A 64 -23.84 15.16 -19.04
N ARG A 65 -22.59 15.32 -19.48
CA ARG A 65 -21.71 16.47 -19.19
C ARG A 65 -21.50 16.73 -17.70
N LEU A 66 -21.61 15.69 -16.87
CA LEU A 66 -21.37 15.76 -15.42
C LEU A 66 -19.91 15.45 -15.07
N LEU A 67 -19.17 14.91 -16.03
CA LEU A 67 -17.81 14.43 -15.85
C LEU A 67 -17.04 14.60 -17.15
N ARG A 68 -15.73 14.83 -17.05
CA ARG A 68 -14.78 14.73 -18.16
C ARG A 68 -13.52 14.00 -17.71
N ARG A 69 -13.10 12.97 -18.46
CA ARG A 69 -11.84 12.25 -18.22
C ARG A 69 -10.70 12.91 -19.00
N VAL A 70 -9.63 13.27 -18.30
CA VAL A 70 -8.39 13.78 -18.91
C VAL A 70 -7.26 12.79 -18.61
N PRO A 71 -6.80 12.00 -19.59
CA PRO A 71 -5.62 11.18 -19.43
C PRO A 71 -4.41 12.10 -19.23
N ARG A 72 -3.54 11.73 -18.29
CA ARG A 72 -2.34 12.51 -17.99
C ARG A 72 -1.11 11.67 -18.28
N VAL A 73 -0.09 12.32 -18.82
CA VAL A 73 1.23 11.74 -19.04
C VAL A 73 2.25 12.65 -18.39
N ASP A 74 3.22 12.07 -17.69
CA ASP A 74 4.34 12.81 -17.13
C ASP A 74 5.16 13.46 -18.26
N PRO A 75 5.34 14.79 -18.27
CA PRO A 75 6.06 15.46 -19.35
C PRO A 75 7.52 15.01 -19.45
N VAL A 76 8.13 14.65 -18.31
CA VAL A 76 9.55 14.28 -18.20
C VAL A 76 9.71 12.78 -18.36
N THR A 77 8.99 11.98 -17.58
CA THR A 77 9.20 10.52 -17.55
C THR A 77 8.41 9.77 -18.62
N LYS A 78 7.50 10.45 -19.35
CA LYS A 78 6.56 9.88 -20.32
C LYS A 78 5.70 8.73 -19.77
N ARG A 79 5.63 8.58 -18.45
CA ARG A 79 4.80 7.57 -17.78
C ARG A 79 3.35 8.02 -17.75
N GLN A 80 2.44 7.07 -17.89
CA GLN A 80 1.02 7.31 -17.71
C GLN A 80 0.73 7.67 -16.25
N MET A 81 0.09 8.81 -16.04
CA MET A 81 -0.37 9.28 -14.73
C MET A 81 -1.84 8.89 -14.52
N PRO A 82 -2.31 8.87 -13.26
CA PRO A 82 -3.73 8.67 -12.96
C PRO A 82 -4.61 9.66 -13.74
N THR A 83 -5.65 9.14 -14.38
CA THR A 83 -6.64 9.92 -15.11
C THR A 83 -7.25 10.97 -14.18
N ARG A 84 -7.29 12.23 -14.64
CA ARG A 84 -8.00 13.30 -13.95
C ARG A 84 -9.47 13.25 -14.33
N TYR A 85 -10.32 13.27 -13.32
CA TYR A 85 -11.75 13.41 -13.46
C TYR A 85 -12.11 14.86 -13.13
N ILE A 86 -12.63 15.58 -14.12
CA ILE A 86 -13.08 16.96 -13.96
C ILE A 86 -14.60 16.91 -13.81
N LEU A 87 -15.09 17.33 -12.65
CA LEU A 87 -16.51 17.28 -12.33
C LEU A 87 -17.23 18.47 -12.97
N GLY A 88 -18.48 18.29 -13.38
CA GLY A 88 -19.23 19.31 -14.14
C GLY A 88 -19.40 20.66 -13.43
N PHE A 89 -19.25 20.69 -12.09
CA PHE A 89 -19.24 21.95 -11.34
C PHE A 89 -17.89 22.70 -11.38
N GLU A 90 -16.79 22.03 -11.74
CA GLU A 90 -15.47 22.65 -11.93
C GLU A 90 -15.39 23.41 -13.25
N ASP A 91 -16.04 22.90 -14.31
CA ASP A 91 -15.82 23.33 -15.69
C ASP A 91 -16.66 24.56 -16.12
N GLY A 92 -17.37 25.23 -15.21
CA GLY A 92 -17.91 26.59 -15.45
C GLY A 92 -18.76 26.81 -16.72
N GLY A 93 -19.31 25.75 -17.32
CA GLY A 93 -20.20 25.83 -18.48
C GLY A 93 -19.55 26.06 -19.85
N THR A 94 -18.23 25.93 -20.03
CA THR A 94 -17.64 26.00 -21.38
C THR A 94 -17.86 24.69 -22.16
N PRO A 95 -18.61 24.68 -23.28
CA PRO A 95 -18.75 23.49 -24.10
C PRO A 95 -17.43 23.25 -24.84
N HIS A 96 -16.87 22.05 -24.70
CA HIS A 96 -15.81 21.58 -25.58
C HIS A 96 -16.34 20.37 -26.34
N ASP A 97 -16.23 20.40 -27.67
CA ASP A 97 -16.63 19.29 -28.52
C ASP A 97 -15.83 18.03 -28.14
N PRO A 98 -16.47 16.85 -28.07
CA PRO A 98 -15.79 15.62 -27.74
C PRO A 98 -14.89 15.23 -28.91
N GLU A 99 -13.58 15.48 -28.81
CA GLU A 99 -12.63 14.68 -29.58
C GLU A 99 -12.76 13.22 -29.10
N PRO A 100 -13.03 12.25 -30.00
CA PRO A 100 -13.15 10.86 -29.63
C PRO A 100 -11.83 10.36 -29.04
N CYS A 101 -11.90 9.69 -27.88
CA CYS A 101 -10.77 9.03 -27.25
C CYS A 101 -10.00 8.19 -28.28
N PRO A 102 -8.67 8.36 -28.43
CA PRO A 102 -7.91 7.52 -29.33
C PRO A 102 -7.93 6.07 -28.82
N GLU A 103 -8.43 5.18 -29.69
CA GLU A 103 -8.40 3.74 -29.54
C GLU A 103 -6.97 3.31 -29.21
N SER A 104 -6.76 2.80 -27.99
CA SER A 104 -5.49 2.24 -27.59
C SER A 104 -5.34 0.85 -28.22
N GLY A 105 -5.08 0.82 -29.53
CA GLY A 105 -4.62 -0.34 -30.27
C GLY A 105 -3.17 -0.63 -29.90
N HIS A 106 -2.95 -1.80 -29.30
CA HIS A 106 -1.62 -2.34 -29.10
C HIS A 106 -1.07 -2.88 -30.43
N GLY A 107 0.09 -2.35 -30.85
CA GLY A 107 1.01 -2.99 -31.78
C GLY A 107 0.99 -2.41 -33.20
N ASP A 108 1.89 -1.48 -33.50
CA ASP A 108 3.09 -1.82 -34.28
C ASP A 108 4.10 -0.67 -34.26
N TRP A 109 5.38 -0.99 -34.15
CA TRP A 109 6.48 -0.03 -34.30
C TRP A 109 6.84 0.11 -35.79
N PRO A 110 7.26 1.29 -36.27
CA PRO A 110 7.40 1.54 -37.70
C PRO A 110 8.68 0.90 -38.24
N VAL A 111 8.55 0.15 -39.33
CA VAL A 111 9.67 -0.12 -40.24
C VAL A 111 9.57 0.83 -41.43
N SER A 112 10.62 1.62 -41.60
CA SER A 112 10.90 2.48 -42.72
C SER A 112 10.89 1.77 -44.07
N GLY A 113 10.48 2.50 -45.11
CA GLY A 113 11.08 2.42 -46.44
C GLY A 113 10.10 2.30 -47.60
N GLY A 114 10.25 3.18 -48.59
CA GLY A 114 9.80 2.91 -49.97
C GLY A 114 8.95 4.00 -50.58
N GLU A 115 9.58 4.78 -51.45
CA GLU A 115 9.04 5.93 -52.17
C GLU A 115 8.03 5.56 -53.27
N ALA A 116 7.19 6.55 -53.60
CA ALA A 116 6.98 7.08 -54.96
C ALA A 116 5.63 6.90 -55.67
N PHE A 117 5.23 8.03 -56.28
CA PHE A 117 4.29 8.27 -57.38
C PHE A 117 2.79 8.50 -57.09
N ALA A 118 2.42 9.78 -57.24
CA ALA A 118 1.09 10.32 -57.57
C ALA A 118 0.83 10.21 -59.11
N PRO A 119 -0.20 10.85 -59.70
CA PRO A 119 -1.65 10.96 -59.42
C PRO A 119 -2.52 10.67 -60.68
N GLY A 120 -3.86 10.75 -60.57
CA GLY A 120 -4.77 11.01 -61.72
C GLY A 120 -6.20 10.47 -61.50
N THR A 121 -7.25 11.31 -61.42
CA THR A 121 -8.16 11.76 -62.53
C THR A 121 -8.88 10.55 -63.18
N ASP A 122 -10.21 10.41 -63.28
CA ASP A 122 -11.33 11.34 -63.44
C ASP A 122 -12.69 10.64 -63.10
N ASN A 123 -13.70 11.44 -62.74
CA ASN A 123 -15.15 11.14 -62.90
C ASN A 123 -15.52 11.22 -64.43
N PRO A 124 -16.73 10.94 -64.97
CA PRO A 124 -18.05 10.62 -64.37
C PRO A 124 -18.90 9.56 -65.16
N ALA A 125 -20.18 9.44 -64.79
CA ALA A 125 -21.37 9.16 -65.63
C ALA A 125 -21.99 7.73 -65.63
N ASP A 126 -23.21 7.70 -65.09
CA ASP A 126 -24.40 6.82 -65.30
C ASP A 126 -24.60 6.33 -66.77
N PRO A 127 -25.43 5.31 -67.11
CA PRO A 127 -26.68 4.89 -66.42
C PRO A 127 -26.98 3.37 -66.35
N SER A 128 -27.91 3.00 -65.47
CA SER A 128 -28.52 1.65 -65.41
C SER A 128 -29.42 1.35 -66.61
N PRO A 129 -29.66 0.05 -66.91
CA PRO A 129 -31.05 -0.37 -67.15
C PRO A 129 -31.45 -1.69 -66.46
N GLU A 130 -32.71 -1.74 -66.02
CA GLU A 130 -33.45 -2.92 -65.55
C GLU A 130 -33.67 -3.97 -66.66
N ILE A 131 -33.81 -5.26 -66.29
CA ILE A 131 -34.89 -6.18 -66.72
C ILE A 131 -34.71 -7.54 -66.00
N GLY A 132 -35.76 -8.00 -65.29
CA GLY A 132 -36.32 -9.36 -65.43
C GLY A 132 -35.74 -10.54 -64.62
N HIS A 133 -36.50 -10.97 -63.62
CA HIS A 133 -36.33 -12.17 -62.79
C HIS A 133 -36.20 -13.53 -63.51
N GLY A 134 -35.44 -14.47 -62.91
CA GLY A 134 -35.61 -15.93 -63.09
C GLY A 134 -34.39 -16.80 -62.74
N ASN A 135 -34.44 -17.49 -61.59
CA ASN A 135 -33.58 -18.62 -61.13
C ASN A 135 -33.64 -19.84 -62.10
N PRO A 136 -32.90 -20.99 -62.01
CA PRO A 136 -31.83 -21.51 -61.09
C PRO A 136 -30.70 -22.30 -61.86
N PRO A 137 -29.94 -23.35 -61.40
CA PRO A 137 -29.58 -23.91 -60.07
C PRO A 137 -28.06 -24.29 -59.81
N LYS A 138 -27.67 -24.34 -58.51
CA LYS A 138 -26.69 -25.22 -57.77
C LYS A 138 -25.22 -25.40 -58.25
N ALA A 139 -24.17 -25.64 -57.44
CA ALA A 139 -23.74 -25.64 -56.02
C ALA A 139 -22.24 -26.13 -56.08
N VAL A 140 -21.30 -26.00 -55.11
CA VAL A 140 -21.25 -26.60 -53.75
C VAL A 140 -20.05 -26.01 -52.96
N SER A 141 -20.24 -25.88 -51.63
CA SER A 141 -19.28 -25.72 -50.51
C SER A 141 -19.39 -24.33 -49.86
N GLY A 142 -20.05 -24.12 -48.72
CA GLY A 142 -20.61 -25.02 -47.73
C GLY A 142 -20.45 -24.37 -46.35
N PHE A 143 -21.50 -23.68 -45.90
CA PHE A 143 -21.72 -22.95 -44.63
C PHE A 143 -21.83 -21.43 -44.75
N CYS A 144 -23.06 -20.95 -44.54
CA CYS A 144 -23.43 -19.55 -44.36
C CYS A 144 -22.79 -19.00 -43.06
N PRO A 145 -22.42 -17.71 -42.98
CA PRO A 145 -22.18 -17.08 -41.69
C PRO A 145 -23.49 -17.13 -40.90
N GLU A 146 -23.48 -17.83 -39.77
CA GLU A 146 -24.62 -17.93 -38.87
C GLU A 146 -25.09 -16.52 -38.46
N PRO A 147 -26.39 -16.21 -38.56
CA PRO A 147 -26.95 -14.99 -38.03
C PRO A 147 -27.00 -15.07 -36.51
N CYS A 148 -26.35 -14.09 -35.86
CA CYS A 148 -26.49 -13.71 -34.45
C CYS A 148 -26.01 -14.71 -33.40
N PRO A 149 -25.74 -14.22 -32.18
CA PRO A 149 -26.29 -14.89 -31.00
C PRO A 149 -27.47 -14.06 -30.50
N GLU A 150 -28.68 -14.43 -30.92
CA GLU A 150 -29.82 -14.33 -30.02
C GLU A 150 -29.45 -15.16 -28.78
N ASN A 151 -29.13 -14.51 -27.67
CA ASN A 151 -29.06 -15.21 -26.41
C ASN A 151 -30.47 -15.20 -25.82
N ALA A 152 -31.18 -16.29 -26.07
CA ALA A 152 -32.25 -16.76 -25.22
C ALA A 152 -31.79 -16.82 -23.76
N GLU A 153 -32.77 -16.78 -22.87
CA GLU A 153 -32.65 -16.89 -21.41
C GLU A 153 -31.60 -17.93 -21.01
N SER A 154 -30.65 -17.55 -20.14
CA SER A 154 -29.62 -18.42 -19.56
C SER A 154 -28.46 -18.87 -20.48
N ARG A 155 -27.51 -17.95 -20.75
CA ARG A 155 -26.09 -18.33 -20.82
C ARG A 155 -25.23 -17.37 -20.01
N VAL A 156 -24.79 -17.88 -18.85
CA VAL A 156 -23.99 -17.18 -17.85
C VAL A 156 -22.68 -16.71 -18.48
N ARG A 157 -22.48 -15.39 -18.59
CA ARG A 157 -21.13 -14.83 -18.53
C ARG A 157 -20.67 -15.04 -17.09
N ASN A 158 -19.55 -15.69 -16.87
CA ASN A 158 -18.89 -15.71 -15.57
C ASN A 158 -18.00 -14.47 -15.46
N PRO A 159 -18.45 -13.34 -14.87
CA PRO A 159 -17.53 -12.40 -14.28
C PRO A 159 -17.03 -13.03 -12.99
N ASP A 160 -15.85 -13.63 -13.04
CA ASP A 160 -15.14 -14.03 -11.82
C ASP A 160 -14.85 -12.76 -11.01
N THR A 161 -15.73 -12.46 -10.05
CA THR A 161 -15.49 -12.16 -8.63
C THR A 161 -16.85 -11.80 -8.01
N ASN A 162 -17.78 -12.76 -7.94
CA ASN A 162 -18.96 -12.65 -7.09
C ASN A 162 -18.77 -13.62 -5.92
N LEU A 163 -18.37 -13.12 -4.76
CA LEU A 163 -18.68 -13.83 -3.52
C LEU A 163 -20.15 -13.56 -3.21
N VAL A 164 -21.01 -14.41 -3.75
CA VAL A 164 -22.44 -14.44 -3.42
C VAL A 164 -22.56 -14.54 -1.89
N ARG A 165 -23.02 -13.47 -1.25
CA ARG A 165 -23.70 -13.57 0.04
C ARG A 165 -25.16 -13.89 -0.27
N GLU A 166 -25.58 -15.11 0.03
CA GLU A 166 -26.97 -15.53 -0.11
C GLU A 166 -27.88 -14.57 0.67
N PRO A 167 -29.03 -14.14 0.11
CA PRO A 167 -29.98 -13.33 0.84
C PRO A 167 -30.57 -14.15 2.00
N LEU A 168 -30.28 -13.70 3.22
CA LEU A 168 -30.85 -14.20 4.47
C LEU A 168 -32.38 -14.16 4.40
N SER A 169 -32.97 -15.31 4.07
CA SER A 169 -34.42 -15.50 3.94
C SER A 169 -35.03 -15.92 5.26
N LYS A 170 -34.84 -15.12 6.32
CA LYS A 170 -35.62 -15.13 7.58
C LYS A 170 -35.50 -13.73 8.18
N PRO A 171 -36.55 -13.16 8.83
CA PRO A 171 -36.32 -12.03 9.72
C PRO A 171 -35.40 -12.57 10.82
N VAL A 172 -34.12 -12.22 10.75
CA VAL A 172 -33.18 -12.49 11.82
C VAL A 172 -33.73 -11.70 13.00
N LYS A 173 -34.23 -12.41 14.02
CA LYS A 173 -34.30 -11.83 15.36
C LYS A 173 -32.92 -11.26 15.63
N GLU A 174 -32.82 -9.94 15.76
CA GLU A 174 -31.58 -9.19 16.01
C GLU A 174 -30.85 -9.62 17.31
N GLU A 175 -31.37 -10.58 18.07
CA GLU A 175 -30.77 -11.07 19.32
C GLU A 175 -29.84 -12.28 19.18
N GLU A 176 -29.87 -13.06 18.10
CA GLU A 176 -29.17 -14.37 18.08
C GLU A 176 -27.94 -14.43 17.15
N GLY A 177 -27.56 -13.29 16.55
CA GLY A 177 -26.29 -13.13 15.82
C GLY A 177 -25.17 -12.53 16.68
N ALA A 178 -25.49 -12.00 17.86
CA ALA A 178 -24.54 -11.37 18.77
C ALA A 178 -23.73 -12.38 19.60
N GLN A 179 -24.13 -13.66 19.65
CA GLN A 179 -23.54 -14.66 20.56
C GLN A 179 -22.45 -15.54 19.92
N ALA A 180 -22.17 -15.44 18.61
CA ALA A 180 -21.24 -16.34 17.92
C ALA A 180 -19.88 -15.72 17.52
N CYS A 181 -19.53 -14.54 18.02
CA CYS A 181 -18.19 -13.97 17.89
C CYS A 181 -17.77 -13.36 19.22
N ALA A 182 -17.18 -14.16 20.11
CA ALA A 182 -16.49 -13.64 21.28
C ALA A 182 -15.23 -12.86 20.82
N ALA A 183 -15.43 -11.63 20.36
CA ALA A 183 -14.41 -10.80 19.72
C ALA A 183 -13.23 -10.50 20.66
N ILE A 184 -13.52 -10.27 21.94
CA ILE A 184 -12.60 -10.13 23.08
C ILE A 184 -13.45 -10.18 24.36
N SER A 185 -12.90 -10.61 25.50
CA SER A 185 -13.67 -10.65 26.75
C SER A 185 -14.01 -9.23 27.24
N ASP A 186 -15.16 -9.08 27.90
CA ASP A 186 -15.55 -7.80 28.53
C ASP A 186 -14.54 -7.35 29.58
N GLN A 187 -13.95 -8.32 30.29
CA GLN A 187 -12.90 -8.07 31.26
C GLN A 187 -11.66 -7.45 30.60
N PHE A 188 -11.16 -8.04 29.51
CA PHE A 188 -10.00 -7.51 28.80
C PHE A 188 -10.27 -6.13 28.19
N PHE A 189 -11.45 -5.93 27.59
CA PHE A 189 -11.80 -4.60 27.08
C PHE A 189 -11.89 -3.57 28.21
N GLY A 190 -12.40 -3.96 29.38
CA GLY A 190 -12.38 -3.14 30.60
C GLY A 190 -10.99 -2.79 31.09
N GLU A 191 -10.03 -3.71 31.02
CA GLU A 191 -8.61 -3.45 31.35
C GLU A 191 -7.99 -2.42 30.43
N VAL A 192 -8.27 -2.49 29.12
CA VAL A 192 -7.81 -1.49 28.15
C VAL A 192 -8.42 -0.12 28.44
N LEU A 193 -9.71 -0.05 28.76
CA LEU A 193 -10.36 1.22 29.14
C LEU A 193 -9.78 1.81 30.43
N ALA A 194 -9.54 0.96 31.44
CA ALA A 194 -8.93 1.35 32.70
C ALA A 194 -7.51 1.91 32.49
N ALA A 195 -6.70 1.26 31.65
CA ALA A 195 -5.36 1.73 31.27
C ALA A 195 -5.37 3.11 30.61
N LEU A 196 -6.43 3.44 29.88
CA LEU A 196 -6.62 4.75 29.25
C LEU A 196 -7.24 5.79 30.19
N GLY A 197 -7.63 5.39 31.39
CA GLY A 197 -8.34 6.23 32.35
C GLY A 197 -9.77 6.59 31.92
N LEU A 198 -10.38 5.74 31.09
CA LEU A 198 -11.77 5.91 30.66
C LEU A 198 -12.72 5.18 31.63
N ASP A 199 -13.76 5.88 32.06
CA ASP A 199 -14.82 5.29 32.88
C ASP A 199 -15.74 4.43 32.00
N ALA A 200 -15.84 3.14 32.32
CA ALA A 200 -16.70 2.19 31.62
C ALA A 200 -18.19 2.58 31.67
N THR A 201 -18.61 3.38 32.65
CA THR A 201 -20.00 3.84 32.81
C THR A 201 -20.32 5.12 32.04
N ALA A 202 -19.31 5.87 31.62
CA ALA A 202 -19.44 7.18 30.95
C ALA A 202 -18.55 7.27 29.70
N LEU A 203 -18.57 6.23 28.87
CA LEU A 203 -17.73 6.16 27.66
C LEU A 203 -18.19 7.17 26.59
N PRO A 204 -17.27 7.85 25.90
CA PRO A 204 -17.59 8.58 24.68
C PRO A 204 -18.22 7.67 23.62
N SER A 205 -19.07 8.22 22.74
CA SER A 205 -19.81 7.44 21.73
C SER A 205 -18.92 6.59 20.82
N TRP A 206 -17.68 7.03 20.55
CA TRP A 206 -16.70 6.31 19.74
C TRP A 206 -15.92 5.22 20.49
N TRP A 207 -16.13 5.07 21.80
CA TRP A 207 -15.69 3.93 22.61
C TRP A 207 -16.84 2.96 22.95
N GLN A 208 -18.07 3.28 22.51
CA GLN A 208 -19.24 2.45 22.72
C GLN A 208 -19.46 1.43 21.59
N GLY A 209 -20.09 0.31 21.95
CA GLY A 209 -20.51 -0.71 21.00
C GLY A 209 -19.38 -1.64 20.54
N TRP A 210 -19.61 -2.28 19.40
CA TRP A 210 -18.72 -3.29 18.83
C TRP A 210 -17.48 -2.76 18.07
N PRO A 211 -17.52 -1.62 17.34
CA PRO A 211 -16.38 -1.16 16.56
C PRO A 211 -15.06 -0.99 17.35
N PRO A 212 -15.07 -0.47 18.60
CA PRO A 212 -13.86 -0.39 19.42
C PRO A 212 -13.27 -1.74 19.80
N ARG A 213 -14.13 -2.72 20.05
CA ARG A 213 -13.73 -4.09 20.38
C ARG A 213 -13.05 -4.78 19.20
N LEU A 214 -13.56 -4.53 18.00
CA LEU A 214 -12.91 -5.00 16.77
C LEU A 214 -11.52 -4.40 16.59
N HIS A 215 -11.33 -3.11 16.92
CA HIS A 215 -10.01 -2.48 16.84
C HIS A 215 -8.98 -3.15 17.77
N VAL A 216 -9.38 -3.38 19.02
CA VAL A 216 -8.53 -4.09 20.00
C VAL A 216 -8.24 -5.52 19.53
N GLN A 217 -9.24 -6.20 18.95
CA GLN A 217 -9.05 -7.53 18.37
C GLN A 217 -8.03 -7.52 17.21
N ARG A 218 -8.08 -6.53 16.31
CA ARG A 218 -7.12 -6.41 15.21
C ARG A 218 -5.69 -6.23 15.70
N TRP A 219 -5.45 -5.56 16.83
CA TRP A 219 -4.09 -5.50 17.39
C TRP A 219 -3.57 -6.87 17.83
N ARG A 220 -4.45 -7.74 18.33
CA ARG A 220 -4.08 -9.12 18.67
C ARG A 220 -3.84 -9.95 17.41
N ASP A 221 -4.76 -9.89 16.45
CA ASP A 221 -4.77 -10.78 15.29
C ASP A 221 -3.75 -10.33 14.20
N GLU A 222 -3.62 -9.02 13.95
CA GLU A 222 -2.76 -8.48 12.89
C GLU A 222 -1.36 -8.11 13.39
N LEU A 223 -1.24 -7.55 14.60
CA LEU A 223 0.07 -7.15 15.17
C LEU A 223 0.69 -8.24 16.05
N GLY A 224 -0.04 -9.32 16.33
CA GLY A 224 0.42 -10.42 17.17
C GLY A 224 0.71 -10.00 18.61
N LEU A 225 0.07 -8.93 19.09
CA LEU A 225 0.21 -8.47 20.47
C LEU A 225 -0.64 -9.31 21.42
N THR A 226 -0.08 -9.67 22.56
CA THR A 226 -0.81 -10.30 23.66
C THR A 226 -1.64 -9.27 24.41
N GLU A 227 -2.65 -9.73 25.16
CA GLU A 227 -3.54 -8.87 25.96
C GLU A 227 -2.74 -7.98 26.92
N ALA A 228 -1.75 -8.53 27.61
CA ALA A 228 -0.87 -7.78 28.51
C ALA A 228 -0.01 -6.74 27.77
N GLU A 229 0.48 -7.04 26.55
CA GLU A 229 1.26 -6.08 25.74
C GLU A 229 0.38 -4.93 25.25
N ILE A 230 -0.89 -5.19 24.92
CA ILE A 230 -1.87 -4.17 24.52
C ILE A 230 -2.16 -3.24 25.70
N VAL A 231 -2.45 -3.77 26.89
CA VAL A 231 -2.69 -2.96 28.10
C VAL A 231 -1.47 -2.11 28.43
N ALA A 232 -0.26 -2.71 28.44
CA ALA A 232 0.97 -1.98 28.71
C ALA A 232 1.26 -0.86 27.68
N ALA A 233 0.95 -1.10 26.40
CA ALA A 233 1.08 -0.09 25.36
C ALA A 233 0.05 1.05 25.51
N ALA A 234 -1.17 0.73 25.94
CA ALA A 234 -2.20 1.72 26.25
C ALA A 234 -1.80 2.60 27.45
N GLU A 235 -1.31 2.00 28.54
CA GLU A 235 -0.77 2.75 29.70
C GLU A 235 0.41 3.65 29.31
N ALA A 236 1.35 3.13 28.52
CA ALA A 236 2.49 3.91 28.03
C ALA A 236 2.03 5.09 27.15
N SER A 237 1.04 4.87 26.29
CA SER A 237 0.45 5.95 25.49
C SER A 237 -0.22 7.02 26.36
N ARG A 238 -0.84 6.63 27.48
CA ARG A 238 -1.45 7.56 28.45
C ARG A 238 -0.42 8.38 29.23
N GLN A 239 0.75 7.80 29.50
CA GLN A 239 1.88 8.52 30.10
C GLN A 239 2.49 9.54 29.12
N GLU A 240 2.59 9.20 27.83
CA GLU A 240 3.07 10.09 26.77
C GLU A 240 2.06 11.21 26.44
N HIS A 241 0.75 10.93 26.57
CA HIS A 241 -0.33 11.85 26.22
C HIS A 241 -1.40 11.93 27.35
N PRO A 242 -1.44 13.03 28.12
CA PRO A 242 -2.35 13.18 29.26
C PRO A 242 -3.81 13.44 28.87
N GLU A 243 -4.12 13.65 27.59
CA GLU A 243 -5.49 13.74 27.07
C GLU A 243 -5.99 12.37 26.62
N PRO A 244 -7.26 12.01 26.91
CA PRO A 244 -7.79 10.71 26.55
C PRO A 244 -7.81 10.57 25.02
N PRO A 245 -7.45 9.41 24.46
CA PRO A 245 -7.41 9.23 23.02
C PRO A 245 -8.81 9.40 22.40
N ASP A 246 -8.86 10.06 21.24
CA ASP A 246 -10.04 10.28 20.37
C ASP A 246 -10.52 8.99 19.68
N GLY A 247 -10.51 7.88 20.42
CA GLY A 247 -10.93 6.56 20.01
C GLY A 247 -9.77 5.56 19.90
N PRO A 248 -10.11 4.27 19.72
CA PRO A 248 -9.13 3.19 19.65
C PRO A 248 -8.08 3.42 18.56
N LYS A 249 -8.48 3.96 17.41
CA LYS A 249 -7.59 4.24 16.26
C LYS A 249 -6.41 5.16 16.61
N ALA A 250 -6.56 6.06 17.59
CA ALA A 250 -5.46 6.92 18.03
C ALA A 250 -4.28 6.10 18.61
N LEU A 251 -4.56 4.90 19.13
CA LEU A 251 -3.56 4.00 19.71
C LEU A 251 -2.87 3.13 18.66
N ASP A 252 -3.32 3.08 17.41
CA ASP A 252 -2.74 2.20 16.36
C ASP A 252 -1.22 2.41 16.23
N ARG A 253 -0.76 3.67 16.28
CA ARG A 253 0.67 3.99 16.18
C ARG A 253 1.45 3.58 17.43
N ALA A 254 0.82 3.59 18.61
CA ALA A 254 1.44 3.08 19.84
C ALA A 254 1.54 1.54 19.80
N MET A 255 0.49 0.87 19.31
CA MET A 255 0.45 -0.59 19.16
C MET A 255 1.46 -1.08 18.11
N GLN A 256 1.58 -0.39 16.98
CA GLN A 256 2.63 -0.68 15.99
C GLN A 256 4.04 -0.53 16.57
N ARG A 257 4.28 0.51 17.38
CA ARG A 257 5.57 0.69 18.09
C ARG A 257 5.83 -0.45 19.08
N ALA A 258 4.81 -0.87 19.83
CA ALA A 258 4.92 -2.01 20.75
C ALA A 258 5.24 -3.32 20.01
N ALA A 259 4.59 -3.57 18.87
CA ALA A 259 4.85 -4.74 18.04
C ALA A 259 6.28 -4.72 17.46
N GLN A 260 6.77 -3.57 17.02
CA GLN A 260 8.16 -3.41 16.57
C GLN A 260 9.15 -3.70 17.69
N ARG A 261 8.95 -3.13 18.89
CA ARG A 261 9.80 -3.40 20.07
C ARG A 261 9.81 -4.88 20.44
N LYS A 262 8.67 -5.57 20.35
CA LYS A 262 8.57 -7.02 20.57
C LYS A 262 9.44 -7.80 19.59
N VAL A 263 9.42 -7.45 18.30
CA VAL A 263 10.27 -8.08 17.27
C VAL A 263 11.75 -7.79 17.52
N GLU A 264 12.10 -6.55 17.87
CA GLU A 264 13.46 -6.15 18.21
C GLU A 264 13.98 -6.90 19.43
N ASP A 265 13.18 -7.00 20.50
CA ASP A 265 13.53 -7.75 21.72
C ASP A 265 13.65 -9.24 21.46
N ALA A 266 12.77 -9.82 20.63
CA ALA A 266 12.91 -11.21 20.19
C ALA A 266 14.20 -11.41 19.38
N GLY A 267 14.56 -10.45 18.52
CA GLY A 267 15.82 -10.42 17.79
C GLY A 267 17.04 -10.30 18.69
N ARG A 268 16.97 -9.44 19.72
CA ARG A 268 18.02 -9.24 20.72
C ARG A 268 18.17 -10.46 21.63
N LYS A 269 17.10 -11.14 22.00
CA LYS A 269 17.15 -12.40 22.78
C LYS A 269 17.72 -13.56 21.95
N ARG A 270 17.40 -13.63 20.65
CA ARG A 270 18.00 -14.61 19.71
C ARG A 270 19.48 -14.34 19.49
N ARG A 271 19.88 -13.07 19.39
CA ARG A 271 21.27 -12.64 19.49
C ARG A 271 21.71 -12.70 20.95
N LYS A 272 21.86 -13.90 21.51
CA LYS A 272 22.49 -14.10 22.84
C LYS A 272 23.62 -13.08 23.00
N PRO A 273 23.75 -12.42 24.17
CA PRO A 273 24.91 -11.58 24.41
C PRO A 273 26.13 -12.45 24.12
N LYS A 274 27.01 -11.97 23.24
CA LYS A 274 28.39 -12.46 23.21
C LYS A 274 28.79 -12.48 24.67
N ALA A 275 29.05 -13.68 25.21
CA ALA A 275 29.47 -13.87 26.59
C ALA A 275 30.42 -12.74 26.95
N GLU A 276 30.20 -12.11 28.10
CA GLU A 276 31.05 -11.00 28.59
C GLU A 276 32.46 -11.24 28.09
N ALA A 277 32.91 -10.35 27.21
CA ALA A 277 34.27 -10.44 26.72
C ALA A 277 35.13 -10.58 27.97
N ALA A 278 35.90 -11.68 28.03
CA ALA A 278 36.89 -11.91 29.07
C ALA A 278 37.53 -10.55 29.40
N PRO A 279 37.65 -10.20 30.70
CA PRO A 279 37.92 -8.85 31.14
C PRO A 279 39.01 -8.29 30.26
N ALA A 280 38.69 -7.20 29.54
CA ALA A 280 39.56 -6.60 28.55
C ALA A 280 40.99 -6.71 29.04
N THR A 281 41.83 -7.48 28.34
CA THR A 281 43.26 -7.53 28.62
C THR A 281 43.67 -6.07 28.67
N LYS A 282 44.00 -5.60 29.88
CA LYS A 282 44.27 -4.19 30.18
C LYS A 282 45.08 -3.67 29.01
N ALA A 283 44.56 -2.67 28.29
CA ALA A 283 45.33 -2.01 27.25
C ALA A 283 46.71 -1.75 27.86
N ILE A 284 47.78 -2.26 27.24
CA ILE A 284 49.12 -2.19 27.83
C ILE A 284 49.50 -0.70 27.78
N THR A 285 49.10 0.05 28.81
CA THR A 285 49.27 1.50 28.89
C THR A 285 50.75 1.85 29.02
N ASP A 286 51.57 0.92 29.51
CA ASP A 286 53.01 1.08 29.68
C ASP A 286 53.77 -0.12 29.13
N LEU A 287 54.06 -0.04 27.82
CA LEU A 287 54.79 -1.06 27.07
C LEU A 287 56.22 -1.30 27.61
N PRO A 288 57.00 -0.28 28.06
CA PRO A 288 58.28 -0.49 28.75
C PRO A 288 58.18 -1.36 30.02
N ALA A 289 57.19 -1.14 30.88
CA ALA A 289 57.03 -1.93 32.10
C ALA A 289 56.62 -3.38 31.80
N PHE A 290 55.82 -3.59 30.75
CA PHE A 290 55.44 -4.92 30.30
C PHE A 290 56.67 -5.74 29.84
N TYR A 291 57.53 -5.17 29.00
CA TYR A 291 58.74 -5.86 28.55
C TYR A 291 59.78 -6.01 29.67
N ALA A 292 59.91 -5.03 30.57
CA ALA A 292 60.78 -5.14 31.74
C ALA A 292 60.40 -6.33 32.63
N ASN A 293 59.10 -6.50 32.91
CA ASN A 293 58.62 -7.66 33.65
C ASN A 293 58.93 -8.98 32.93
N LEU A 294 58.83 -9.02 31.60
CA LEU A 294 59.14 -10.23 30.83
C LEU A 294 60.63 -10.58 30.85
N ILE A 295 61.52 -9.57 30.84
CA ILE A 295 62.98 -9.74 30.95
C ILE A 295 63.39 -10.21 32.35
N ASN A 296 62.74 -9.68 33.40
CA ASN A 296 63.02 -10.03 34.79
C ASN A 296 62.41 -11.40 35.17
N ALA A 297 61.24 -11.77 34.64
CA ALA A 297 60.54 -13.03 34.92
C ALA A 297 61.00 -14.20 34.02
N ASP A 298 62.10 -14.03 33.31
CA ASP A 298 62.67 -14.99 32.39
C ASP A 298 61.78 -15.51 31.24
N GLY A 299 60.81 -14.71 30.80
CA GLY A 299 59.91 -15.09 29.71
C GLY A 299 60.56 -15.10 28.32
N TYR A 300 59.89 -15.75 27.37
CA TYR A 300 60.32 -15.81 25.98
C TYR A 300 60.28 -14.42 25.33
N LEU A 301 61.41 -14.01 24.73
CA LEU A 301 61.56 -12.75 24.02
C LEU A 301 62.03 -13.02 22.59
N PRO A 302 61.24 -12.67 21.56
CA PRO A 302 61.71 -12.75 20.19
C PRO A 302 62.85 -11.76 19.93
N VAL A 303 63.78 -12.13 19.05
CA VAL A 303 65.06 -11.41 18.83
C VAL A 303 64.88 -9.94 18.41
N SER A 304 63.73 -9.57 17.84
CA SER A 304 63.38 -8.21 17.40
C SER A 304 62.35 -7.50 18.29
N ALA A 305 61.97 -8.07 19.44
CA ALA A 305 60.86 -7.56 20.26
C ALA A 305 61.16 -6.22 20.97
N ILE A 306 62.44 -5.91 21.18
CA ILE A 306 62.86 -4.74 21.96
C ILE A 306 63.63 -3.81 21.04
N SER A 307 63.03 -2.65 20.73
CA SER A 307 63.73 -1.57 20.02
C SER A 307 64.75 -0.88 20.94
N ASN A 308 65.76 -0.23 20.36
CA ASN A 308 66.73 0.58 21.12
C ASN A 308 66.03 1.65 21.95
N THR A 309 64.99 2.28 21.40
CA THR A 309 64.17 3.27 22.12
C THR A 309 63.46 2.68 23.34
N MET A 310 63.00 1.43 23.26
CA MET A 310 62.36 0.72 24.37
C MET A 310 63.38 0.34 25.43
N ARG A 311 64.58 -0.08 25.02
CA ARG A 311 65.70 -0.38 25.93
C ARG A 311 66.12 0.84 26.74
N ASP A 312 66.32 1.97 26.08
CA ASP A 312 66.71 3.21 26.74
C ASP A 312 65.62 3.70 27.69
N ALA A 313 64.34 3.55 27.31
CA ALA A 313 63.21 3.85 28.19
C ALA A 313 63.15 2.94 29.43
N MET A 314 63.48 1.65 29.31
CA MET A 314 63.55 0.72 30.45
C MET A 314 64.73 1.03 31.37
N LEU A 315 65.90 1.36 30.82
CA LEU A 315 67.10 1.73 31.57
C LEU A 315 66.94 3.09 32.29
N ALA A 316 66.41 4.10 31.60
CA ALA A 316 66.17 5.43 32.15
C ALA A 316 65.17 5.41 33.32
N ARG A 317 64.23 4.47 33.30
CA ARG A 317 63.26 4.25 34.38
C ARG A 317 63.73 3.27 35.45
N GLY A 318 64.93 2.69 35.32
CA GLY A 318 65.50 1.74 36.28
C GLY A 318 64.74 0.41 36.38
N LEU A 319 63.95 0.04 35.36
CA LEU A 319 63.09 -1.14 35.39
C LEU A 319 63.85 -2.45 35.09
N VAL A 320 65.04 -2.35 34.47
CA VAL A 320 65.93 -3.47 34.14
C VAL A 320 67.38 -3.02 34.31
N THR A 321 68.26 -3.90 34.76
CA THR A 321 69.71 -3.60 34.85
C THR A 321 70.44 -3.87 33.53
N PRO A 322 71.52 -3.12 33.22
CA PRO A 322 72.29 -3.34 32.00
C PRO A 322 72.94 -4.73 31.94
N GLU A 323 73.28 -5.35 33.08
CA GLU A 323 73.77 -6.74 33.08
C GLU A 323 72.67 -7.72 32.67
N ARG A 324 71.41 -7.50 33.10
CA ARG A 324 70.29 -8.40 32.78
C ARG A 324 69.93 -8.39 31.29
N LEU A 325 70.00 -7.23 30.65
CA LEU A 325 69.80 -7.11 29.20
C LEU A 325 70.89 -7.86 28.41
N ARG A 326 72.15 -7.76 28.84
CA ARG A 326 73.29 -8.46 28.22
C ARG A 326 73.16 -9.98 28.37
N LEU A 327 72.75 -10.46 29.54
CA LEU A 327 72.48 -11.89 29.77
C LEU A 327 71.35 -12.44 28.89
N ARG A 328 70.41 -11.59 28.46
CA ARG A 328 69.32 -11.94 27.56
C ARG A 328 69.63 -11.70 26.08
N GLY A 329 70.87 -11.34 25.73
CA GLY A 329 71.30 -11.16 24.34
C GLY A 329 70.78 -9.87 23.68
N VAL A 330 70.23 -8.95 24.47
CA VAL A 330 69.76 -7.63 24.00
C VAL A 330 70.95 -6.67 24.08
N ARG A 331 71.52 -6.30 22.92
CA ARG A 331 72.70 -5.41 22.79
C ARG A 331 72.33 -3.96 22.60
#